data_AF-A0A151JYU0-F1
#
_entry.id   AF-A0A151JYU0-F1
#
_cell.length_a   1.000
_cell.length_b   1.000
_cell.length_c   1.000
_cell.angle_alpha   90.00
_cell.angle_beta   90.00
_cell.angle_gamma   90.00
#
_symmetry.space_group_name_H-M   'P 1'
#
loop_
_entity.id
_entity.type
_entity.pdbx_description
1 polymer ?
#
loop_
_entity_poly.entity_id
_entity_poly.type
_entity_poly.pdbx_seq_one_letter_code
_entity_poly.pdbx_strand_id
1 'polypeptide(L)'
;MLLKEIQRRCTIKKALYFTDGAKQHFKNRFQMANLICHEEDFGITAEWHFHATAHGKGGCDGVGAAFKREATRASLQAQAPNAILTPKSLFEWAQDRFENIGVLFYSKQEHKKMIAHLNKRFKAALAVPSIQKCHAFIPLDGKKLMIKKFSSAADNVILAYK
;
A
#
# COMPACT_ATOMS: atom_id res chain seq x y z
N MET A 1 -5.88 1.44 -7.38
CA MET A 1 -7.26 1.03 -7.09
C MET A 1 -7.74 1.64 -5.78
N LEU A 2 -7.10 1.33 -4.65
CA LEU A 2 -7.50 1.85 -3.33
C LEU A 2 -7.58 3.38 -3.25
N LEU A 3 -6.51 4.10 -3.60
CA LEU A 3 -6.53 5.58 -3.54
C LEU A 3 -7.64 6.19 -4.37
N LYS A 4 -7.85 5.69 -5.60
CA LYS A 4 -8.92 6.15 -6.49
C LYS A 4 -10.30 5.95 -5.86
N GLU A 5 -10.50 4.86 -5.14
CA GLU A 5 -11.74 4.61 -4.42
C GLU A 5 -11.91 5.56 -3.23
N ILE A 6 -10.85 5.83 -2.47
CA ILE A 6 -10.89 6.79 -1.36
C ILE A 6 -11.18 8.19 -1.89
N GLN A 7 -10.55 8.60 -3.01
CA GLN A 7 -10.76 9.90 -3.66
C GLN A 7 -12.20 10.12 -4.15
N ARG A 8 -12.97 9.04 -4.40
CA ARG A 8 -14.41 9.15 -4.71
C ARG A 8 -15.26 9.51 -3.50
N ARG A 9 -14.77 9.23 -2.30
CA ARG A 9 -15.50 9.40 -1.03
C ARG A 9 -15.07 10.66 -0.29
N CYS A 10 -13.83 11.11 -0.49
CA CYS A 10 -13.32 12.32 0.13
C CYS A 10 -12.21 12.98 -0.68
N THR A 11 -12.02 14.28 -0.48
CA THR A 11 -10.89 15.02 -1.04
C THR A 11 -9.62 14.73 -0.24
N ILE A 12 -8.59 14.21 -0.92
CA ILE A 12 -7.30 13.90 -0.31
C ILE A 12 -6.28 14.95 -0.77
N LYS A 13 -5.61 15.60 0.19
CA LYS A 13 -4.52 16.54 -0.11
C LYS A 13 -3.17 15.85 -0.25
N LYS A 14 -2.91 14.86 0.61
CA LYS A 14 -1.64 14.14 0.70
C LYS A 14 -1.86 12.75 1.29
N ALA A 15 -1.14 11.76 0.78
CA ALA A 15 -1.09 10.42 1.37
C ALA A 15 0.16 10.25 2.24
N LEU A 16 -0.03 9.78 3.48
CA LEU A 16 1.07 9.40 4.36
C LEU A 16 1.04 7.88 4.55
N TYR A 17 1.97 7.19 3.89
CA TYR A 17 2.11 5.76 4.02
C TYR A 17 2.95 5.45 5.26
N PHE A 18 2.40 4.62 6.14
CA PHE A 18 3.13 4.06 7.28
C PHE A 18 3.24 2.55 7.12
N THR A 19 4.44 2.03 7.31
CA THR A 19 4.70 0.59 7.16
C THR A 19 5.59 0.10 8.29
N ASP A 20 5.38 -1.14 8.73
CA ASP A 20 6.26 -1.77 9.70
C ASP A 20 7.70 -1.84 9.16
N GLY A 21 8.66 -1.87 10.08
CA GLY A 21 10.09 -1.84 9.78
C GLY A 21 10.64 -3.09 9.09
N ALA A 22 9.81 -3.94 8.47
CA ALA A 22 10.20 -5.12 7.71
C ALA A 22 11.01 -4.73 6.46
N LYS A 23 12.31 -4.49 6.69
CA LYS A 23 13.30 -3.93 5.77
C LYS A 23 13.29 -4.59 4.38
N GLN A 24 13.20 -5.91 4.32
CA GLN A 24 13.39 -6.67 3.07
C GLN A 24 12.23 -6.56 2.06
N HIS A 25 10.99 -6.34 2.51
CA HIS A 25 9.83 -6.39 1.61
C HIS A 25 9.48 -5.03 1.01
N PHE A 26 9.48 -3.98 1.84
CA PHE A 26 8.92 -2.68 1.48
C PHE A 26 9.98 -1.67 1.03
N LYS A 27 11.22 -1.78 1.54
CA LYS A 27 12.32 -0.87 1.19
C LYS A 27 13.05 -1.39 -0.04
N ASN A 28 12.50 -1.13 -1.21
CA ASN A 28 13.15 -1.45 -2.50
C ASN A 28 12.98 -0.32 -3.53
N ARG A 29 13.83 -0.32 -4.56
CA ARG A 29 13.85 0.72 -5.60
C ARG A 29 12.53 0.85 -6.35
N PHE A 30 11.78 -0.24 -6.52
CA PHE A 30 10.53 -0.22 -7.28
C PHE A 30 9.45 0.56 -6.52
N GLN A 31 9.41 0.43 -5.20
CA GLN A 31 8.51 1.23 -4.36
C GLN A 31 8.88 2.71 -4.38
N MET A 32 10.18 3.05 -4.43
CA MET A 32 10.62 4.44 -4.55
C MET A 32 10.24 5.04 -5.90
N ALA A 33 10.33 4.26 -6.97
CA ALA A 33 9.87 4.68 -8.29
C ALA A 33 8.34 4.93 -8.32
N ASN A 34 7.56 4.09 -7.64
CA ASN A 34 6.13 4.33 -7.50
C ASN A 34 5.83 5.58 -6.67
N LEU A 35 6.56 5.79 -5.56
CA LEU A 35 6.38 6.95 -4.70
C LEU A 35 6.70 8.26 -5.44
N ILE A 36 7.76 8.27 -6.26
CA ILE A 36 8.14 9.43 -7.08
C ILE A 36 7.09 9.76 -8.15
N CYS A 37 6.46 8.76 -8.75
CA CYS A 37 5.39 8.94 -9.73
C CYS A 37 3.99 9.11 -9.10
N HIS A 38 3.89 9.21 -7.77
CA HIS A 38 2.60 9.15 -7.09
C HIS A 38 1.67 10.31 -7.46
N GLU A 39 2.22 11.53 -7.56
CA GLU A 39 1.44 12.71 -7.96
C GLU A 39 1.01 12.62 -9.42
N GLU A 40 1.88 12.10 -10.30
CA GLU A 40 1.56 11.85 -11.71
C GLU A 40 0.41 10.82 -11.86
N ASP A 41 0.42 9.75 -11.05
CA ASP A 41 -0.55 8.66 -11.13
C ASP A 41 -1.91 8.97 -10.49
N PHE A 42 -1.91 9.78 -9.42
CA PHE A 42 -3.08 9.98 -8.55
C PHE A 42 -3.47 11.44 -8.33
N GLY A 43 -2.70 12.40 -8.83
CA GLY A 43 -2.93 13.83 -8.62
C GLY A 43 -2.73 14.29 -7.18
N ILE A 44 -2.08 13.49 -6.33
CA ILE A 44 -1.80 13.85 -4.94
C ILE A 44 -0.38 13.49 -4.56
N THR A 45 0.23 14.32 -3.70
CA THR A 45 1.56 14.05 -3.15
C THR A 45 1.50 12.92 -2.11
N ALA A 46 2.62 12.23 -1.92
CA ALA A 46 2.71 11.19 -0.92
C ALA A 46 4.09 11.12 -0.26
N GLU A 47 4.11 10.70 1.00
CA GLU A 47 5.33 10.38 1.75
C GLU A 47 5.23 8.98 2.30
N TRP A 48 6.38 8.34 2.47
CA TRP A 48 6.45 6.99 3.02
C TRP A 48 7.36 6.94 4.24
N HIS A 49 6.76 6.59 5.37
CA HIS A 49 7.39 6.45 6.66
C HIS A 49 7.38 5.00 7.14
N PHE A 50 8.41 4.65 7.91
CA PHE A 50 8.57 3.31 8.45
C PHE A 50 8.66 3.36 9.97
N HIS A 51 7.88 2.52 10.64
CA HIS A 51 8.00 2.28 12.07
C HIS A 51 9.30 1.52 12.38
N ALA A 52 9.70 1.54 13.65
CA ALA A 52 10.67 0.60 14.15
C ALA A 52 10.11 -0.83 14.03
N THR A 53 10.98 -1.81 13.79
CA THR A 53 10.59 -3.22 13.66
C THR A 53 9.69 -3.65 14.82
N ALA A 54 8.57 -4.31 14.52
CA ALA A 54 7.58 -4.83 15.47
C ALA A 54 6.68 -3.77 16.16
N HIS A 55 6.74 -2.50 15.73
CA HIS A 55 5.87 -1.43 16.24
C HIS A 55 4.76 -1.01 15.25
N GLY A 56 4.59 -1.73 14.13
CA GLY A 56 3.59 -1.39 13.11
C GLY A 56 2.16 -1.87 13.39
N LYS A 57 1.86 -2.47 14.53
CA LYS A 57 0.50 -2.95 14.85
C LYS A 57 -0.42 -1.78 15.22
N GLY A 58 -1.66 -1.81 14.73
CA GLY A 58 -2.61 -0.72 14.98
C GLY A 58 -4.07 -1.12 14.75
N GLY A 59 -4.97 -0.12 14.78
CA GLY A 59 -6.41 -0.35 14.63
C GLY A 59 -6.81 -1.06 13.33
N CYS A 60 -6.01 -0.92 12.26
CA CYS A 60 -6.23 -1.65 11.00
C CYS A 60 -6.12 -3.17 11.17
N ASP A 61 -5.27 -3.66 12.08
CA ASP A 61 -5.19 -5.09 12.39
C ASP A 61 -6.48 -5.59 13.03
N GLY A 62 -7.12 -4.76 13.85
CA GLY A 62 -8.41 -5.06 14.47
C GLY A 62 -9.52 -5.24 13.43
N VAL A 63 -9.59 -4.34 12.44
CA VAL A 63 -10.54 -4.45 11.31
C VAL A 63 -10.28 -5.74 10.52
N GLY A 64 -9.02 -6.03 10.21
CA GLY A 64 -8.64 -7.26 9.51
C GLY A 64 -8.94 -8.53 10.31
N ALA A 65 -8.72 -8.52 11.63
CA ALA A 65 -9.02 -9.65 12.51
C ALA A 65 -10.53 -9.89 12.62
N ALA A 66 -11.33 -8.83 12.76
CA ALA A 66 -12.79 -8.92 12.78
C ALA A 66 -13.31 -9.48 11.45
N PHE A 67 -12.83 -8.95 10.33
CA PHE A 67 -13.19 -9.43 8.99
C PHE A 67 -12.89 -10.92 8.82
N LYS A 68 -11.65 -11.34 9.14
CA LYS A 68 -11.23 -12.74 9.02
C LYS A 68 -12.05 -13.67 9.91
N ARG A 69 -12.28 -13.29 11.17
CA ARG A 69 -13.07 -14.09 12.12
C ARG A 69 -14.47 -14.35 11.58
N GLU A 70 -15.12 -13.32 11.06
CA GLU A 70 -16.46 -13.43 10.50
C GLU A 70 -16.49 -14.28 9.23
N ALA A 71 -15.51 -14.12 8.34
CA ALA A 71 -15.39 -14.92 7.12
C ALA A 71 -15.15 -16.41 7.46
N THR A 72 -14.26 -16.69 8.40
CA THR A 72 -13.99 -18.05 8.88
C THR A 72 -15.24 -18.68 9.47
N ARG A 73 -15.97 -17.96 10.33
CA ARG A 73 -17.21 -18.45 10.92
C ARG A 73 -18.26 -18.75 9.84
N ALA A 74 -18.48 -17.83 8.90
CA ALA A 74 -19.42 -18.03 7.81
C ALA A 74 -19.07 -19.24 6.95
N SER A 75 -17.78 -19.42 6.63
CA SER A 75 -17.33 -20.57 5.84
C SER A 75 -17.47 -21.90 6.58
N LEU A 76 -17.29 -21.93 7.90
CA LEU A 76 -17.41 -23.14 8.72
C LEU A 76 -18.88 -23.54 8.96
N GLN A 77 -19.79 -22.58 8.97
CA GLN A 77 -21.22 -22.82 9.16
C GLN A 77 -21.96 -23.11 7.84
N ALA A 78 -21.33 -22.83 6.70
CA ALA A 78 -21.91 -23.09 5.39
C ALA A 78 -21.91 -24.59 5.05
N GLN A 79 -22.97 -25.04 4.36
CA GLN A 79 -22.93 -26.33 3.68
C GLN A 79 -21.86 -26.30 2.57
N ALA A 80 -21.32 -27.47 2.20
CA ALA A 80 -20.23 -27.61 1.24
C ALA A 80 -20.30 -26.72 -0.02
N PRO A 81 -21.43 -26.57 -0.75
CA PRO A 81 -21.50 -25.72 -1.93
C PRO A 81 -21.37 -24.21 -1.63
N ASN A 82 -21.65 -23.79 -0.40
CA ASN A 82 -21.69 -22.38 0.02
C ASN A 82 -20.44 -21.96 0.83
N ALA A 83 -19.48 -22.87 1.01
CA ALA A 83 -18.23 -22.55 1.71
C ALA A 83 -17.41 -21.50 0.94
N ILE A 84 -16.71 -20.64 1.68
CA ILE A 84 -15.93 -19.54 1.10
C ILE A 84 -14.55 -20.10 0.68
N LEU A 85 -14.48 -20.65 -0.53
CA LEU A 85 -13.28 -21.33 -1.04
C LEU A 85 -12.49 -20.50 -2.07
N THR A 86 -13.00 -19.35 -2.50
CA THR A 86 -12.36 -18.52 -3.53
C THR A 86 -12.30 -17.05 -3.12
N PRO A 87 -11.34 -16.27 -3.66
CA PRO A 87 -11.30 -14.83 -3.41
C PRO A 87 -12.56 -14.09 -3.90
N LYS A 88 -13.19 -14.59 -4.97
CA LYS A 88 -14.41 -14.00 -5.53
C LYS A 88 -15.60 -14.25 -4.60
N SER A 89 -15.77 -15.47 -4.11
CA SER A 89 -16.84 -15.77 -3.15
C SER A 89 -16.64 -15.06 -1.81
N LEU A 90 -15.39 -14.87 -1.36
CA LEU A 90 -15.10 -14.04 -0.17
C LEU A 90 -15.51 -12.58 -0.38
N PHE A 91 -15.20 -12.02 -1.55
CA PHE A 91 -15.61 -10.66 -1.91
C PHE A 91 -17.12 -10.53 -1.95
N GLU A 92 -17.81 -11.41 -2.68
CA GLU A 92 -19.28 -11.39 -2.83
C GLU A 92 -19.96 -11.52 -1.46
N TRP A 93 -19.51 -12.46 -0.62
CA TRP A 93 -20.01 -12.61 0.76
C TRP A 93 -19.83 -11.33 1.59
N ALA A 94 -18.72 -10.62 1.41
CA ALA A 94 -18.39 -9.47 2.25
C ALA A 94 -19.20 -8.21 1.92
N GLN A 95 -19.72 -8.08 0.69
CA GLN A 95 -20.41 -6.86 0.23
C GLN A 95 -21.60 -6.48 1.11
N ASP A 96 -22.35 -7.48 1.58
CA ASP A 96 -23.55 -7.27 2.40
C ASP A 96 -23.33 -7.60 3.87
N ARG A 97 -22.10 -7.97 4.26
CA ARG A 97 -21.79 -8.43 5.63
C ARG A 97 -21.48 -7.31 6.60
N PHE A 98 -20.89 -6.22 6.11
CA PHE A 98 -20.37 -5.15 6.94
C PHE A 98 -20.84 -3.79 6.45
N GLU A 99 -21.55 -3.05 7.29
CA GLU A 99 -21.96 -1.67 6.98
C GLU A 99 -20.76 -0.72 6.89
N ASN A 100 -19.71 -1.00 7.68
CA ASN A 100 -18.57 -0.08 7.89
C ASN A 100 -17.26 -0.57 7.26
N ILE A 101 -17.25 -1.71 6.55
CA ILE A 101 -16.04 -2.24 5.90
C ILE A 101 -16.30 -2.32 4.39
N GLY A 102 -15.72 -1.38 3.64
CA GLY A 102 -15.69 -1.45 2.18
C GLY A 102 -14.66 -2.49 1.71
N VAL A 103 -15.09 -3.45 0.92
CA VAL A 103 -14.21 -4.46 0.32
C VAL A 103 -14.01 -4.19 -1.16
N LEU A 104 -12.78 -4.36 -1.64
CA LEU A 104 -12.44 -4.20 -3.06
C LEU A 104 -11.87 -5.50 -3.60
N PHE A 105 -12.34 -5.91 -4.77
CA PHE A 105 -11.81 -7.05 -5.48
C PHE A 105 -10.75 -6.62 -6.49
N TYR A 106 -9.56 -7.22 -6.42
CA TYR A 106 -8.49 -6.99 -7.40
C TYR A 106 -8.27 -8.25 -8.22
N SER A 107 -8.75 -8.23 -9.46
CA SER A 107 -8.75 -9.39 -10.34
C SER A 107 -7.37 -9.71 -10.91
N LYS A 108 -7.20 -10.96 -11.36
CA LYS A 108 -6.00 -11.38 -12.12
C LYS A 108 -5.80 -10.54 -13.39
N GLN A 109 -6.89 -10.09 -14.03
CA GLN A 109 -6.80 -9.27 -15.24
C GLN A 109 -6.26 -7.88 -14.92
N GLU A 110 -6.73 -7.24 -13.85
CA GLU A 110 -6.19 -5.96 -13.38
C GLU A 110 -4.73 -6.08 -12.97
N HIS A 111 -4.36 -7.18 -12.31
CA HIS A 111 -2.97 -7.47 -11.99
C HIS A 111 -2.07 -7.51 -13.22
N LYS A 112 -2.47 -8.21 -14.28
CA LYS A 112 -1.74 -8.27 -15.55
C LYS A 112 -1.61 -6.89 -16.21
N LYS A 113 -2.69 -6.11 -16.25
CA LYS A 113 -2.69 -4.74 -16.79
C LYS A 113 -1.72 -3.84 -16.01
N MET A 114 -1.74 -3.93 -14.68
CA MET A 114 -0.86 -3.14 -13.82
C MET A 114 0.61 -3.53 -13.99
N ILE A 115 0.93 -4.82 -14.11
CA ILE A 115 2.29 -5.27 -14.42
C ILE A 115 2.78 -4.64 -15.73
N ALA A 116 1.98 -4.70 -16.79
CA ALA A 116 2.36 -4.13 -18.08
C ALA A 116 2.66 -2.63 -17.98
N HIS A 117 1.84 -1.90 -17.22
CA HIS A 117 2.04 -0.47 -16.95
C HIS A 117 3.32 -0.19 -16.13
N LEU A 118 3.53 -0.93 -15.03
CA LEU A 118 4.64 -0.69 -14.10
C LEU A 118 6.00 -1.19 -14.62
N ASN A 119 6.03 -2.16 -15.53
CA ASN A 119 7.27 -2.75 -16.02
C ASN A 119 8.22 -1.70 -16.63
N LYS A 120 7.71 -0.72 -17.38
CA LYS A 120 8.53 0.36 -17.94
C LYS A 120 9.17 1.19 -16.82
N ARG A 121 8.38 1.55 -15.80
CA ARG A 121 8.83 2.30 -14.62
C ARG A 121 9.88 1.53 -13.82
N PHE A 122 9.65 0.25 -13.58
CA PHE A 122 10.55 -0.59 -12.78
C PHE A 122 11.87 -0.87 -13.48
N LYS A 123 11.88 -0.95 -14.81
CA LYS A 123 13.12 -1.02 -15.61
C LYS A 123 13.97 0.24 -15.45
N ALA A 124 13.35 1.41 -15.37
CA ALA A 124 14.03 2.70 -15.18
C ALA A 124 14.29 3.05 -13.69
N ALA A 125 13.90 2.19 -12.74
CA ALA A 125 14.00 2.51 -11.32
C ALA A 125 15.47 2.59 -10.86
N LEU A 126 15.86 3.77 -10.37
CA LEU A 126 17.19 4.02 -9.85
C LEU A 126 17.39 3.38 -8.47
N ALA A 127 18.61 2.92 -8.21
CA ALA A 127 18.98 2.43 -6.89
C ALA A 127 18.98 3.57 -5.87
N VAL A 128 18.54 3.28 -4.65
CA VAL A 128 18.61 4.22 -3.52
C VAL A 128 19.68 3.74 -2.56
N PRO A 129 20.82 4.45 -2.43
CA PRO A 129 21.88 4.07 -1.51
C PRO A 129 21.38 3.97 -0.08
N SER A 130 21.82 2.93 0.63
CA SER A 130 21.46 2.73 2.05
C SER A 130 19.95 2.70 2.35
N ILE A 131 19.10 2.38 1.37
CA ILE A 131 17.62 2.37 1.51
C ILE A 131 17.14 1.65 2.78
N GLN A 132 17.82 0.56 3.17
CA GLN A 132 17.48 -0.24 4.34
C GLN A 132 17.63 0.49 5.68
N LYS A 133 18.52 1.49 5.73
CA LYS A 133 18.82 2.31 6.92
C LYS A 133 17.88 3.51 7.05
N CYS A 134 17.16 3.88 5.99
CA CYS A 134 16.25 5.04 5.96
C CYS A 134 14.85 4.64 6.42
N HIS A 135 14.15 5.56 7.07
CA HIS A 135 12.76 5.33 7.53
C HIS A 135 11.79 6.42 7.10
N ALA A 136 12.24 7.41 6.32
CA ALA A 136 11.33 8.31 5.62
C ALA A 136 11.84 8.59 4.21
N PHE A 137 10.89 8.62 3.26
CA PHE A 137 11.09 8.86 1.85
C PHE A 137 10.05 9.88 1.39
N ILE A 138 10.53 11.01 0.89
CA ILE A 138 9.70 12.17 0.55
C ILE A 138 10.07 12.62 -0.88
N PRO A 139 9.20 12.40 -1.87
CA PRO A 139 9.35 12.98 -3.20
C PRO A 139 9.37 14.50 -3.14
N LEU A 140 10.26 15.11 -3.90
CA LEU A 140 10.31 16.54 -4.15
C LEU A 140 10.19 16.77 -5.66
N ASP A 141 9.17 17.53 -6.06
CA ASP A 141 8.89 17.94 -7.45
C ASP A 141 8.84 16.79 -8.48
N GLY A 142 8.54 15.56 -8.01
CA GLY A 142 8.52 14.35 -8.84
C GLY A 142 9.86 13.93 -9.45
N LYS A 143 10.98 14.58 -9.07
CA LYS A 143 12.31 14.34 -9.66
C LYS A 143 13.38 14.01 -8.63
N LYS A 144 13.22 14.48 -7.40
CA LYS A 144 14.16 14.25 -6.32
C LYS A 144 13.50 13.42 -5.22
N LEU A 145 14.31 12.65 -4.51
CA LEU A 145 13.89 11.87 -3.36
C LEU A 145 14.68 12.33 -2.13
N MET A 146 14.01 12.95 -1.17
CA MET A 146 14.57 13.19 0.15
C MET A 146 14.45 11.91 0.97
N ILE A 147 15.57 11.49 1.56
CA ILE A 147 15.65 10.33 2.45
C ILE A 147 16.12 10.76 3.84
N LYS A 148 15.53 10.16 4.88
CA LYS A 148 15.91 10.42 6.27
C LYS A 148 16.16 9.13 7.03
N LYS A 149 17.09 9.19 8.00
CA LYS A 149 17.39 8.06 8.90
C LYS A 149 16.18 7.68 9.73
N PHE A 150 15.43 8.65 10.23
CA PHE A 150 14.12 8.49 10.89
C PHE A 150 13.21 9.67 10.52
N SER A 151 11.89 9.54 10.69
CA SER A 151 10.91 10.52 10.19
C SER A 151 11.14 11.94 10.70
N SER A 152 11.50 12.08 11.99
CA SER A 152 11.78 13.36 12.64
C SER A 152 13.25 13.81 12.54
N ALA A 153 14.09 13.14 11.75
CA ALA A 153 15.49 13.54 11.63
C ALA A 153 15.60 14.93 10.99
N ALA A 154 16.46 15.77 11.56
CA ALA A 154 16.87 17.05 10.99
C ALA A 154 17.72 16.80 9.74
N ASP A 155 18.67 15.86 9.84
CA ASP A 155 19.52 15.45 8.74
C ASP A 155 18.70 14.72 7.66
N ASN A 156 18.98 15.10 6.42
CA ASN A 156 18.39 14.48 5.24
C ASN A 156 19.41 14.43 4.10
N VAL A 157 19.21 13.48 3.19
CA VAL A 157 19.95 13.40 1.93
C VAL A 157 18.94 13.55 0.81
N ILE A 158 19.25 14.39 -0.18
CA ILE A 158 18.42 14.57 -1.36
C ILE A 158 19.12 13.91 -2.54
N LEU A 159 18.42 12.98 -3.19
CA LEU A 159 18.91 12.25 -4.35
C LEU A 159 18.15 12.71 -5.59
N ALA A 160 18.84 12.88 -6.72
CA ALA A 160 18.17 12.91 -8.02
C ALA A 160 17.65 11.51 -8.34
N TYR A 161 16.39 11.41 -8.76
CA TYR A 161 15.70 10.14 -9.00
C TYR A 161 15.09 10.01 -10.41
N LYS A 162 14.74 11.14 -11.04
CA LYS A 162 14.42 11.27 -12.47
C LYS A 162 15.22 12.40 -13.09
#